data_AF-D3PUL0-F1
#
_entry.id   AF-D3PUL0-F1
#
_cell.length_a   1.000
_cell.length_b   1.000
_cell.length_c   1.000
_cell.angle_alpha   90.00
_cell.angle_beta   90.00
_cell.angle_gamma   90.00
#
_symmetry.space_group_name_H-M   'P 1'
#
loop_
_entity.id
_entity.type
_entity.pdbx_description
1 polymer ?
#
loop_
_entity_poly.entity_id
_entity_poly.type
_entity_poly.pdbx_seq_one_letter_code
_entity_poly.pdbx_strand_id
1 'polypeptide(L)'
;MSVPWLADLPSHLRETLDRTEFAPPHSELSALRADLETRTGHLVMTYRLDPAPPRRGSSTLCQLIEAAELTTADAAALSAAEEGARRFGACLVAYRNPLTFKANH
;
A
#
# COMPACT_ATOMS: atom_id res chain seq x y z
N MET A 1 -10.72 3.25 -6.62
CA MET A 1 -9.37 3.66 -6.22
C MET A 1 -8.43 3.12 -7.27
N SER A 2 -7.75 4.01 -7.98
CA SER A 2 -6.67 3.62 -8.89
C SER A 2 -5.36 3.72 -8.11
N VAL A 3 -4.52 2.69 -8.22
CA VAL A 3 -3.15 2.70 -7.68
C VAL A 3 -2.22 2.51 -8.87
N PRO A 4 -1.85 3.60 -9.58
CA PRO A 4 -1.23 3.52 -10.90
C PRO A 4 0.08 2.72 -10.90
N TRP A 5 0.89 2.87 -9.85
CA TRP A 5 2.18 2.20 -9.73
C TRP A 5 2.08 0.67 -9.60
N LEU A 6 0.90 0.10 -9.31
CA LEU A 6 0.71 -1.36 -9.42
C LEU A 6 0.87 -1.86 -10.86
N ALA A 7 0.71 -0.99 -11.86
CA ALA A 7 0.95 -1.33 -13.26
C ALA A 7 2.43 -1.63 -13.54
N ASP A 8 3.34 -1.08 -12.73
CA ASP A 8 4.79 -1.22 -12.85
C ASP A 8 5.32 -2.52 -12.24
N LEU A 9 4.46 -3.29 -11.54
CA LEU A 9 4.81 -4.63 -11.08
C LEU A 9 4.96 -5.59 -12.28
N PRO A 10 5.97 -6.49 -12.28
CA PRO A 10 6.06 -7.59 -13.22
C PRO A 10 4.74 -8.38 -13.28
N SER A 11 4.32 -8.78 -14.48
CA SER A 11 3.03 -9.43 -14.70
C SER A 11 2.82 -10.66 -13.82
N HIS A 12 3.84 -11.52 -13.72
CA HIS A 12 3.79 -12.74 -12.91
C HIS A 12 3.55 -12.45 -11.41
N LEU A 13 4.10 -11.36 -10.86
CA LEU A 13 3.85 -10.96 -9.47
C LEU A 13 2.46 -10.33 -9.31
N ARG A 14 2.00 -9.58 -10.31
CA ARG A 14 0.69 -8.94 -10.30
C ARG A 14 -0.47 -9.95 -10.41
N GLU A 15 -0.22 -11.10 -11.02
CA GLU A 15 -1.15 -12.22 -11.15
C GLU A 15 -1.27 -13.04 -9.85
N THR A 16 -0.19 -13.16 -9.08
CA THR A 16 -0.19 -13.87 -7.78
C THR A 16 -0.59 -12.99 -6.61
N LEU A 17 -0.72 -11.67 -6.80
CA LEU A 17 -1.07 -10.71 -5.78
C LEU A 17 -2.44 -11.01 -5.15
N ASP A 18 -2.49 -11.17 -3.83
CA ASP A 18 -3.77 -11.20 -3.14
C ASP A 18 -4.37 -9.80 -3.12
N ARG A 19 -5.45 -9.58 -3.87
CA ARG A 19 -6.13 -8.27 -3.90
C ARG A 19 -7.22 -8.15 -2.84
N THR A 20 -7.51 -9.22 -2.11
CA THR A 20 -8.57 -9.23 -1.09
C THR A 20 -8.17 -8.50 0.19
N GLU A 21 -6.87 -8.27 0.38
CA GLU A 21 -6.29 -7.44 1.45
C GLU A 21 -6.44 -5.93 1.18
N PHE A 22 -6.68 -5.51 -0.07
CA PHE A 22 -6.78 -4.09 -0.41
C PHE A 22 -8.11 -3.49 0.04
N ALA A 23 -8.04 -2.24 0.51
CA ALA A 23 -9.24 -1.49 0.83
C ALA A 23 -10.09 -1.28 -0.45
N PRO A 24 -11.43 -1.37 -0.36
CA PRO A 24 -12.29 -1.11 -1.49
C PRO A 24 -12.16 0.36 -1.97
N PRO A 25 -12.48 0.64 -3.24
CA PRO A 25 -12.54 1.99 -3.78
C PRO A 25 -13.30 2.99 -2.89
N HIS A 26 -12.59 3.99 -2.36
CA HIS A 26 -13.19 5.13 -1.66
C HIS A 26 -12.48 6.43 -2.07
N SER A 27 -13.22 7.49 -2.38
CA SER A 27 -12.67 8.77 -2.85
C SER A 27 -11.78 9.42 -1.79
N GLU A 28 -12.25 9.49 -0.54
CA GLU A 28 -11.46 10.07 0.56
C GLU A 28 -10.18 9.27 0.86
N LEU A 29 -10.21 7.93 0.84
CA LEU A 29 -8.99 7.12 0.96
C LEU A 29 -8.03 7.36 -0.21
N SER A 30 -8.58 7.53 -1.42
CA SER A 30 -7.76 7.81 -2.61
C SER A 30 -7.07 9.17 -2.49
N ALA A 31 -7.75 10.18 -1.92
CA ALA A 31 -7.20 11.50 -1.67
C ALA A 31 -6.13 11.48 -0.55
N LEU A 32 -6.40 10.80 0.57
CA LEU A 32 -5.43 10.61 1.65
C LEU A 32 -4.14 9.94 1.16
N ARG A 33 -4.29 8.87 0.36
CA ARG A 33 -3.18 8.17 -0.27
C ARG A 33 -2.36 9.11 -1.17
N ALA A 34 -3.03 9.83 -2.07
CA ALA A 34 -2.35 10.73 -3.02
C ALA A 34 -1.64 11.90 -2.33
N ASP A 35 -2.24 12.49 -1.28
CA ASP A 35 -1.59 13.51 -0.46
C ASP A 35 -0.33 12.96 0.21
N LEU A 36 -0.43 11.77 0.80
CA LEU A 36 0.71 11.14 1.48
C LEU A 36 1.84 10.78 0.49
N GLU A 37 1.50 10.24 -0.68
CA GLU A 37 2.48 9.98 -1.76
C GLU A 37 3.19 11.26 -2.19
N THR A 38 2.45 12.36 -2.35
CA THR A 38 3.00 13.66 -2.76
C THR A 38 3.93 14.24 -1.69
N ARG A 39 3.53 14.15 -0.41
CA ARG A 39 4.27 14.74 0.71
C ARG A 39 5.54 13.99 1.06
N THR A 40 5.50 12.66 1.00
CA THR A 40 6.60 11.80 1.44
C THR A 40 7.48 11.34 0.28
N GLY A 41 6.98 11.42 -0.95
CA GLY A 41 7.64 10.88 -2.13
C GLY A 41 7.59 9.35 -2.23
N HIS A 42 7.03 8.64 -1.24
CA HIS A 42 6.89 7.19 -1.22
C HIS A 42 5.65 6.73 -1.99
N LEU A 43 5.62 5.45 -2.38
CA LEU A 43 4.42 4.82 -2.93
C LEU A 43 3.53 4.36 -1.78
N VAL A 44 2.22 4.56 -1.86
CA VAL A 44 1.33 4.21 -0.75
C VAL A 44 0.24 3.25 -1.22
N MET A 45 0.01 2.19 -0.45
CA MET A 45 -1.11 1.28 -0.63
C MET A 45 -2.07 1.38 0.55
N THR A 46 -3.36 1.17 0.31
CA THR A 46 -4.38 1.09 1.36
C THR A 46 -4.86 -0.35 1.54
N TYR A 47 -4.79 -0.86 2.76
CA TYR A 47 -5.25 -2.19 3.14
C TYR A 47 -6.49 -2.14 4.01
N ARG A 48 -7.22 -3.24 4.07
CA ARG A 48 -8.27 -3.46 5.06
C ARG A 48 -7.61 -3.65 6.42
N LEU A 49 -8.19 -3.07 7.48
CA LEU A 49 -7.71 -3.29 8.85
C LEU A 49 -7.88 -4.74 9.30
N ASP A 50 -9.00 -5.35 8.91
CA ASP A 50 -9.32 -6.75 9.19
C ASP A 50 -9.41 -7.54 7.87
N PRO A 51 -8.25 -7.85 7.24
CA PRO A 51 -8.25 -8.61 6.01
C PRO A 51 -8.63 -10.07 6.29
N ALA A 52 -9.28 -10.72 5.33
CA ALA A 52 -9.40 -12.17 5.35
C ALA A 52 -7.99 -12.80 5.24
N PRO A 53 -7.79 -14.04 5.72
CA PRO A 53 -6.55 -14.76 5.50
C PRO A 53 -6.20 -14.79 4.00
N PRO A 54 -4.90 -14.65 3.65
CA PRO A 54 -4.50 -14.62 2.26
C PRO A 54 -4.87 -15.91 1.55
N ARG A 55 -5.19 -15.81 0.26
CA ARG A 55 -5.53 -16.97 -0.57
C ARG A 55 -4.34 -17.92 -0.64
N ARG A 56 -4.62 -19.22 -0.71
CA ARG A 56 -3.56 -20.23 -0.82
C ARG A 56 -2.81 -20.03 -2.15
N GLY A 57 -1.50 -19.83 -2.07
CA GLY A 57 -0.63 -19.62 -3.24
C GLY A 57 -0.62 -18.20 -3.78
N SER A 58 -1.24 -17.23 -3.11
CA SER A 58 -1.05 -15.81 -3.42
C SER A 58 0.09 -15.20 -2.61
N SER A 59 0.63 -14.10 -3.12
CA SER A 59 1.63 -13.27 -2.43
C SER A 59 0.96 -11.99 -1.93
N THR A 60 1.28 -11.58 -0.71
CA THR A 60 0.89 -10.24 -0.23
C THR A 60 1.90 -9.23 -0.74
N LEU A 61 1.46 -8.00 -1.00
CA LEU A 61 2.35 -7.00 -1.60
C LEU A 61 3.57 -6.72 -0.71
N CYS A 62 3.42 -6.73 0.62
CA CYS A 62 4.53 -6.54 1.55
C CYS A 62 5.60 -7.65 1.52
N GLN A 63 5.31 -8.81 0.93
CA GLN A 63 6.29 -9.86 0.67
C GLN A 63 7.10 -9.59 -0.61
N LEU A 64 6.49 -8.91 -1.58
CA LEU A 64 7.05 -8.65 -2.91
C LEU A 64 7.98 -7.44 -2.92
N ILE A 65 7.57 -6.36 -2.26
CA ILE A 65 8.22 -5.05 -2.39
C ILE A 65 8.80 -4.54 -1.06
N GLU A 66 9.86 -3.75 -1.15
CA GLU A 66 10.50 -3.13 0.01
C GLU A 66 9.62 -2.02 0.62
N ALA A 67 9.45 -2.08 1.94
CA ALA A 67 8.81 -1.01 2.70
C ALA A 67 9.66 0.27 2.63
N ALA A 68 9.00 1.43 2.68
CA ALA A 68 9.71 2.71 2.74
C ALA A 68 10.52 2.83 4.03
N GLU A 69 11.73 3.37 3.93
CA GLU A 69 12.45 3.90 5.08
C GLU A 69 11.87 5.28 5.39
N LEU A 70 11.10 5.38 6.48
CA LEU A 70 10.40 6.60 6.86
C LEU A 70 11.28 7.49 7.73
N THR A 71 11.35 8.77 7.39
CA THR A 71 11.83 9.78 8.33
C THR A 71 10.82 9.98 9.46
N THR A 72 11.21 10.65 10.55
CA THR A 72 10.27 11.02 11.62
C THR A 72 9.09 11.85 11.10
N ALA A 73 9.34 12.74 10.13
CA ALA A 73 8.30 13.55 9.51
C ALA A 73 7.33 12.70 8.67
N ASP A 74 7.85 11.75 7.89
CA ASP A 74 7.02 10.84 7.09
C ASP A 74 6.19 9.91 7.97
N ALA A 75 6.78 9.39 9.05
CA ALA A 75 6.08 8.56 10.01
C ALA A 75 4.93 9.31 10.69
N ALA A 76 5.13 10.59 11.03
CA ALA A 76 4.07 11.44 11.58
C ALA A 76 2.96 11.70 10.55
N ALA A 77 3.32 11.97 9.29
CA ALA A 77 2.36 12.16 8.21
C ALA A 77 1.55 10.88 7.93
N LEU A 78 2.20 9.72 7.90
CA LEU A 78 1.56 8.42 7.75
C LEU A 78 0.59 8.16 8.91
N SER A 79 1.03 8.36 10.16
CA SER A 79 0.19 8.19 11.34
C SER A 79 -1.09 9.05 11.28
N ALA A 80 -0.97 10.32 10.89
CA ALA A 80 -2.13 11.20 10.74
C ALA A 80 -3.08 10.74 9.61
N ALA A 81 -2.52 10.29 8.48
CA ALA A 81 -3.32 9.74 7.38
C ALA A 81 -4.02 8.42 7.80
N GLU A 82 -3.37 7.58 8.59
CA GLU A 82 -3.93 6.34 9.11
C GLU A 82 -5.12 6.58 10.04
N GLU A 83 -5.06 7.57 10.93
CA GLU A 83 -6.21 7.99 11.74
C GLU A 83 -7.41 8.34 10.85
N GLY A 84 -7.16 9.09 9.77
CA GLY A 84 -8.16 9.43 8.77
C GLY A 84 -8.66 8.26 7.93
N ALA A 85 -7.89 7.18 7.79
CA ALA A 85 -8.27 5.98 7.04
C ALA A 85 -9.03 4.95 7.89
N ARG A 86 -8.80 4.92 9.21
CA ARG A 86 -9.44 3.97 10.13
C ARG A 86 -10.97 4.06 10.12
N ARG A 87 -11.53 5.26 9.94
CA ARG A 87 -12.99 5.47 9.79
C ARG A 87 -13.60 4.76 8.58
N PHE A 88 -12.77 4.32 7.62
CA PHE A 88 -13.16 3.55 6.45
C PHE A 88 -12.77 2.07 6.55
N GLY A 89 -12.34 1.60 7.73
CA GLY A 89 -11.87 0.23 7.91
C GLY A 89 -10.56 -0.06 7.19
N ALA A 90 -9.72 0.97 6.98
CA ALA A 90 -8.48 0.87 6.22
C ALA A 90 -7.25 1.37 6.99
N CYS A 91 -6.07 0.87 6.62
CA CYS A 91 -4.76 1.40 6.99
C CYS A 91 -3.95 1.71 5.72
N LEU A 92 -2.86 2.47 5.88
CA LEU A 92 -1.96 2.81 4.78
C LEU A 92 -0.58 2.21 5.04
N VAL A 93 0.08 1.75 3.99
CA VAL A 93 1.47 1.30 4.06
C VAL A 93 2.26 2.00 2.99
N ALA A 94 3.41 2.55 3.38
CA ALA A 94 4.36 3.20 2.49
C ALA A 94 5.44 2.22 2.02
N TYR A 95 5.73 2.27 0.72
CA TYR A 95 6.73 1.48 0.02
C TYR A 95 7.75 2.38 -0.66
N ARG A 96 8.95 1.86 -0.89
CA ARG A 96 10.01 2.62 -1.56
C ARG A 96 9.55 3.13 -2.93
N ASN A 97 9.99 4.33 -3.25
CA ASN A 97 9.90 4.93 -4.58
C ASN A 97 11.33 5.31 -5.03
N PRO A 98 11.85 4.80 -6.16
CA PRO A 98 11.21 3.84 -7.08
C PRO A 98 10.96 2.46 -6.44
N LEU A 99 10.10 1.65 -7.07
CA LEU A 99 9.79 0.29 -6.65
C LEU A 99 11.07 -0.56 -6.55
N THR A 100 11.26 -1.20 -5.39
CA THR A 100 12.32 -2.17 -5.16
C THR A 100 11.71 -3.49 -4.71
N PHE A 101 12.17 -4.60 -5.30
CA PHE A 101 11.69 -5.95 -5.01
C PHE A 101 12.58 -6.62 -3.96
N LYS A 102 11.97 -7.41 -3.08
CA LYS A 102 12.72 -8.22 -2.11
C LYS A 102 13.36 -9.43 -2.81
N ALA A 103 14.57 -9.79 -2.39
CA ALA A 103 15.42 -10.81 -3.03
C ALA A 103 14.88 -12.26 -3.01
N ASN A 104 13.71 -12.53 -2.43
CA ASN A 104 13.12 -13.86 -2.29
C ASN A 104 12.03 -14.18 -3.33
N HIS A 105 11.99 -13.45 -4.45
CA HIS A 105 11.03 -13.62 -5.55
C HIS A 105 11.73 -13.84 -6.89
#